data_AF-A0A7J9JF92-F1
#
_entry.id   AF-A0A7J9JF92-F1
#
_cell.length_a   1.000
_cell.length_b   1.000
_cell.length_c   1.000
_cell.angle_alpha   90.00
_cell.angle_beta   90.00
_cell.angle_gamma   90.00
#
_symmetry.space_group_name_H-M   'P 1'
#
loop_
_entity.id
_entity.type
_entity.pdbx_description
1 polymer ?
#
loop_
_entity_poly.entity_id
_entity_poly.type
_entity_poly.pdbx_seq_one_letter_code
_entity_poly.pdbx_strand_id
1 'polypeptide(L)'
;MGNIETVLSSSIVTVFFVALVVVETMWYGLATTPIELFGPCDQGYFQQEIYRRVSAGLAENQSLSEAWSKIPEKLAFYDYIGNNPTKGGLFKAGSIDNGDGIALGDEDEIVRANVPFRKAESKYSVEQVGVTIDFYGGELNGVSYRDPAT
;
A
#
# COMPACT_ATOMS: atom_id res chain seq x y z
N MET A 1 33.40 6.62 -41.00
CA MET A 1 32.65 7.63 -40.19
C MET A 1 32.21 8.84 -41.04
N GLY A 2 31.90 8.67 -42.33
CA GLY A 2 31.53 9.77 -43.23
C GLY A 2 30.02 9.91 -43.50
N ASN A 3 29.17 9.05 -42.91
CA ASN A 3 27.72 9.10 -43.05
C ASN A 3 27.08 9.49 -41.71
N ILE A 4 26.25 10.53 -41.71
CA ILE A 4 25.51 11.02 -40.55
C ILE A 4 24.50 9.97 -40.01
N GLU A 5 23.97 9.12 -40.88
CA GLU A 5 23.03 8.05 -40.48
C GLU A 5 23.69 7.02 -39.56
N THR A 6 25.01 6.81 -39.69
CA THR A 6 25.75 5.94 -38.76
C THR A 6 25.73 6.50 -37.34
N VAL A 7 25.87 7.82 -37.20
CA VAL A 7 25.81 8.51 -35.90
C VAL A 7 24.38 8.50 -35.36
N LEU A 8 23.39 8.70 -36.22
CA LEU A 8 21.97 8.64 -35.83
C LEU A 8 21.60 7.24 -35.31
N SER A 9 21.99 6.19 -36.05
CA SER A 9 21.69 4.80 -35.69
C SER A 9 22.33 4.41 -34.37
N SER A 10 23.61 4.72 -34.15
CA SER A 10 24.26 4.44 -32.87
C SER A 10 23.66 5.23 -31.71
N SER A 11 23.28 6.50 -31.95
CA SER A 11 22.67 7.35 -30.92
C SER A 11 21.30 6.83 -30.49
N ILE A 12 20.47 6.35 -31.43
CA ILE A 12 19.16 5.76 -31.14
C ILE A 12 19.33 4.55 -30.21
N VAL A 13 20.28 3.66 -30.50
CA VAL A 13 20.55 2.48 -29.66
C VAL A 13 20.97 2.90 -28.25
N THR A 14 21.86 3.90 -28.12
CA THR A 14 22.28 4.40 -26.81
C THR A 14 21.12 5.01 -26.03
N VAL A 15 20.24 5.78 -26.67
CA VAL A 15 19.08 6.39 -26.01
C VAL A 15 18.10 5.32 -25.52
N PHE A 16 17.78 4.31 -26.34
CA PHE A 16 16.92 3.21 -25.92
C PHE A 16 17.52 2.41 -24.76
N PHE A 17 18.83 2.16 -24.80
CA PHE A 17 19.53 1.48 -23.71
C PHE A 17 19.39 2.25 -22.40
N VAL A 18 19.67 3.56 -22.41
CA VAL A 18 19.52 4.40 -21.21
C VAL A 18 18.07 4.43 -20.74
N ALA A 19 17.10 4.56 -21.65
CA ALA A 19 15.68 4.57 -21.30
C ALA A 19 15.26 3.27 -20.59
N LEU A 20 15.69 2.11 -21.06
CA LEU A 20 15.38 0.82 -20.42
C LEU A 20 15.97 0.73 -19.01
N VAL A 21 17.23 1.13 -18.83
CA VAL A 21 17.88 1.16 -17.51
C VAL A 21 17.11 2.06 -16.53
N VAL A 22 16.65 3.23 -16.99
CA VAL A 22 15.85 4.15 -16.15
C VAL A 22 14.49 3.55 -15.79
N VAL A 23 13.80 2.89 -16.73
CA VAL A 23 12.51 2.24 -16.47
C VAL A 23 12.66 1.12 -15.44
N GLU A 24 13.69 0.27 -15.59
CA GLU A 24 13.95 -0.82 -14.65
C GLU A 24 14.31 -0.30 -13.25
N THR A 25 15.22 0.67 -13.17
CA THR A 25 15.64 1.24 -11.88
C THR A 25 14.51 1.98 -11.16
N MET A 26 13.59 2.61 -11.90
CA MET A 26 12.37 3.18 -11.33
C MET A 26 11.42 2.11 -10.81
N TRP A 27 11.23 1.01 -11.55
CA TRP A 27 10.28 -0.03 -11.17
C TRP A 27 10.75 -0.88 -9.98
N TYR A 28 12.04 -1.28 -9.98
CA TYR A 28 12.61 -2.11 -8.93
C TYR A 28 13.15 -1.32 -7.74
N GLY A 29 13.34 -0.01 -7.89
CA GLY A 29 13.89 0.86 -6.87
C GLY A 29 15.43 0.85 -6.85
N LEU A 30 16.00 2.05 -6.74
CA LEU A 30 17.41 2.31 -6.52
C LEU A 30 17.56 3.50 -5.56
N ALA A 31 18.77 3.73 -5.04
CA ALA A 31 19.07 4.92 -4.22
C ALA A 31 18.70 6.26 -4.90
N THR A 32 18.64 6.29 -6.24
CA THR A 32 18.25 7.47 -7.04
C THR A 32 16.73 7.62 -7.23
N THR A 33 15.94 6.63 -6.82
CA THR A 33 14.46 6.63 -6.93
C THR A 33 13.85 6.36 -5.55
N PRO A 34 14.02 7.28 -4.57
CA PRO A 34 13.56 7.07 -3.21
C PRO A 34 12.02 7.06 -3.12
N ILE A 35 11.50 6.17 -2.27
CA ILE A 35 10.05 5.98 -2.07
C ILE A 35 9.32 7.22 -1.54
N GLU A 36 10.03 8.15 -0.88
CA GLU A 36 9.45 9.39 -0.39
C GLU A 36 9.12 10.37 -1.53
N LEU A 37 9.72 10.17 -2.72
CA LEU A 37 9.47 10.99 -3.90
C LEU A 37 8.61 10.27 -4.95
N PHE A 38 8.79 8.96 -5.11
CA PHE A 38 8.15 8.19 -6.19
C PHE A 38 7.10 7.18 -5.71
N GLY A 39 6.91 7.05 -4.40
CA GLY A 39 6.01 6.06 -3.80
C GLY A 39 6.63 4.67 -3.63
N PRO A 40 5.96 3.77 -2.90
CA PRO A 40 6.48 2.44 -2.58
C PRO A 40 6.17 1.39 -3.66
N CYS A 41 7.12 0.50 -3.91
CA CYS A 41 6.87 -0.80 -4.55
C CYS A 41 6.84 -1.88 -3.46
N ASP A 42 5.71 -2.04 -2.77
CA ASP A 42 5.63 -2.98 -1.65
C ASP A 42 5.17 -4.39 -2.05
N GLN A 43 5.87 -5.39 -1.49
CA GLN A 43 5.55 -6.82 -1.56
C GLN A 43 5.32 -7.42 -0.15
N GLY A 44 4.88 -6.60 0.81
CA GLY A 44 4.68 -6.97 2.22
C GLY A 44 5.88 -6.69 3.11
N TYR A 45 6.81 -5.84 2.68
CA TYR A 45 7.94 -5.38 3.48
C TYR A 45 7.47 -4.52 4.66
N PHE A 46 6.57 -3.57 4.42
CA PHE A 46 6.06 -2.68 5.47
C PHE A 46 5.24 -3.46 6.49
N GLN A 47 4.38 -4.37 6.04
CA GLN A 47 3.68 -5.31 6.89
C GLN A 47 4.63 -6.07 7.84
N GLN A 48 5.74 -6.62 7.32
CA GLN A 48 6.72 -7.33 8.13
C GLN A 48 7.40 -6.42 9.17
N GLU A 49 7.75 -5.19 8.79
CA GLU A 49 8.34 -4.22 9.71
C GLU A 49 7.36 -3.78 10.80
N ILE A 50 6.08 -3.59 10.46
CA ILE A 50 5.02 -3.30 11.43
C ILE A 50 4.89 -4.47 12.41
N TYR A 51 4.77 -5.71 11.92
CA TYR A 51 4.69 -6.89 12.79
C TYR A 51 5.92 -7.05 13.67
N ARG A 52 7.11 -6.75 13.16
CA ARG A 52 8.36 -6.78 13.94
C ARG A 52 8.30 -5.77 15.10
N ARG A 53 7.84 -4.54 14.85
CA ARG A 53 7.71 -3.49 15.88
C ARG A 53 6.64 -3.82 16.92
N VAL A 54 5.46 -4.26 16.49
CA VAL A 54 4.37 -4.65 17.39
C VAL A 54 4.81 -5.83 18.27
N SER A 55 5.45 -6.83 17.68
CA SER A 55 5.95 -8.00 18.41
C SER A 55 7.03 -7.65 19.42
N ALA A 56 7.90 -6.68 19.12
CA ALA A 56 8.87 -6.16 20.08
C ALA A 56 8.18 -5.44 21.26
N GLY A 57 7.17 -4.61 21.00
CA GLY A 57 6.37 -3.97 22.06
C GLY A 57 5.66 -4.99 22.96
N LEU A 58 5.09 -6.04 22.37
CA LEU A 58 4.48 -7.14 23.13
C LEU A 58 5.49 -7.90 23.99
N ALA A 59 6.71 -8.13 23.50
CA ALA A 59 7.79 -8.74 24.27
C ALA A 59 8.25 -7.88 25.46
N GLU A 60 8.07 -6.56 25.38
CA GLU A 60 8.28 -5.61 26.48
C GLU A 60 7.10 -5.52 27.46
N ASN A 61 6.12 -6.43 27.37
CA ASN A 61 4.88 -6.46 28.16
C ASN A 61 3.94 -5.26 27.94
N GLN A 62 4.01 -4.62 26.78
CA GLN A 62 3.04 -3.58 26.42
C GLN A 62 1.71 -4.21 26.02
N SER A 63 0.61 -3.47 26.20
CA SER A 63 -0.69 -3.89 25.68
C SER A 63 -0.73 -3.81 24.15
N LEU A 64 -1.62 -4.57 23.48
CA LEU A 64 -1.79 -4.46 22.02
C LEU A 64 -2.07 -3.01 21.59
N SER A 65 -2.98 -2.33 22.30
CA SER A 65 -3.33 -0.94 22.03
C SER A 65 -2.11 -0.02 22.09
N GLU A 66 -1.26 -0.19 23.10
CA GLU A 66 -0.05 0.61 23.27
C GLU A 66 0.99 0.30 22.18
N ALA A 67 1.19 -0.98 21.84
CA ALA A 67 2.12 -1.39 20.80
C ALA A 67 1.72 -0.87 19.42
N TRP A 68 0.43 -0.92 19.09
CA TRP A 68 -0.11 -0.40 17.82
C TRP A 68 -0.14 1.13 17.78
N SER A 69 -0.39 1.80 18.90
CA SER A 69 -0.35 3.28 18.99
C SER A 69 1.05 3.86 18.78
N LYS A 70 2.10 3.05 18.91
CA LYS A 70 3.49 3.46 18.64
C LYS A 70 3.89 3.34 17.17
N ILE A 71 3.04 2.75 16.32
CA ILE A 71 3.32 2.62 14.89
C ILE A 71 3.09 3.97 14.20
N PRO A 72 4.08 4.53 13.48
CA PRO A 72 3.89 5.78 12.76
C PRO A 72 2.84 5.63 11.65
N GLU A 73 1.93 6.60 11.53
CA GLU A 73 0.91 6.62 10.48
C GLU A 73 1.51 6.55 9.08
N LYS A 74 2.64 7.23 8.84
CA LYS A 74 3.38 7.15 7.56
C LYS A 74 3.76 5.71 7.21
N LEU A 75 4.16 4.91 8.20
CA LEU A 75 4.53 3.51 7.99
C LEU A 75 3.31 2.65 7.67
N ALA A 76 2.20 2.88 8.38
CA ALA A 76 0.92 2.21 8.09
C ALA A 76 0.41 2.59 6.68
N PHE A 77 0.56 3.85 6.28
CA PHE A 77 0.18 4.32 4.95
C PHE A 77 1.02 3.68 3.85
N TYR A 78 2.30 3.37 4.08
CA TYR A 78 3.10 2.64 3.09
C TYR A 78 2.64 1.19 2.87
N ASP A 79 2.00 0.56 3.85
CA ASP A 79 1.43 -0.80 3.75
C ASP A 79 0.07 -0.84 3.06
N TYR A 80 -0.49 0.32 2.70
CA TYR A 80 -1.78 0.42 2.05
C TYR A 80 -1.69 0.17 0.54
N ILE A 81 -2.53 -0.76 0.04
CA ILE A 81 -2.51 -1.23 -1.34
C ILE A 81 -2.80 -0.15 -2.39
N GLY A 82 -3.50 0.94 -2.03
CA GLY A 82 -3.77 2.05 -2.95
C GLY A 82 -2.51 2.81 -3.35
N ASN A 83 -1.46 2.76 -2.53
CA ASN A 83 -0.16 3.34 -2.83
C ASN A 83 0.71 2.45 -3.72
N ASN A 84 0.27 1.23 -4.06
CA ASN A 84 1.03 0.32 -4.90
C ASN A 84 0.86 0.70 -6.39
N PRO A 85 1.95 1.00 -7.13
CA PRO A 85 1.87 1.43 -8.53
C PRO A 85 1.29 0.37 -9.48
N THR A 86 1.18 -0.88 -9.06
CA THR A 86 0.56 -1.97 -9.84
C THR A 86 -0.98 -1.92 -9.88
N LYS A 87 -1.61 -1.00 -9.14
CA LYS A 87 -3.08 -0.89 -9.02
C LYS A 87 -3.73 0.16 -9.93
N GLY A 88 -2.94 0.78 -10.80
CA GLY A 88 -3.44 1.71 -11.81
C GLY A 88 -4.33 1.05 -12.88
N GLY A 89 -4.77 1.86 -13.84
CA GLY A 89 -5.45 1.39 -15.05
C GLY A 89 -5.11 2.30 -16.22
N LEU A 90 -4.98 1.74 -17.42
CA LEU A 90 -4.50 2.47 -18.61
C LEU A 90 -5.27 3.77 -18.90
N PHE A 91 -6.56 3.80 -18.58
CA PHE A 91 -7.45 4.95 -18.82
C PHE A 91 -7.91 5.65 -17.53
N LYS A 92 -7.31 5.31 -16.37
CA LYS A 92 -7.53 6.03 -15.12
C LYS A 92 -6.52 7.18 -15.04
N ALA A 93 -6.92 8.34 -15.53
CA ALA A 93 -6.08 9.54 -15.56
C ALA A 93 -6.28 10.41 -14.31
N GLY A 94 -5.23 11.12 -13.90
CA GLY A 94 -5.26 12.05 -12.77
C GLY A 94 -4.32 11.65 -11.62
N SER A 95 -4.39 12.40 -10.52
CA SER A 95 -3.70 12.08 -9.27
C SER A 95 -4.34 10.87 -8.58
N ILE A 96 -3.60 10.25 -7.66
CA ILE A 96 -4.12 9.20 -6.77
C ILE A 96 -5.29 9.75 -5.94
N ASP A 97 -5.20 11.02 -5.53
CA ASP A 97 -6.27 11.72 -4.79
C ASP A 97 -7.63 11.71 -5.51
N ASN A 98 -7.65 11.72 -6.84
CA ASN A 98 -8.91 11.64 -7.61
C ASN A 98 -9.50 10.23 -7.63
N GLY A 99 -8.70 9.21 -7.30
CA GLY A 99 -9.06 7.80 -7.28
C GLY A 99 -9.69 7.39 -5.96
N ASP A 100 -8.91 7.40 -4.88
CA ASP A 100 -9.36 6.97 -3.55
C ASP A 100 -9.56 8.11 -2.56
N GLY A 101 -9.30 9.36 -2.97
CA GLY A 101 -9.47 10.55 -2.13
C GLY A 101 -8.15 11.02 -1.51
N ILE A 102 -8.23 12.13 -0.78
CA ILE A 102 -7.09 12.62 0.01
C ILE A 102 -7.07 11.81 1.30
N ALA A 103 -5.94 11.16 1.60
CA ALA A 103 -5.77 10.48 2.88
C ALA A 103 -5.85 11.50 4.02
N LEU A 104 -6.88 11.37 4.85
CA LEU A 104 -7.04 12.14 6.07
C LEU A 104 -6.49 11.30 7.24
N GLY A 105 -5.64 11.92 8.04
CA GLY A 105 -5.29 11.44 9.38
C GLY A 105 -6.02 12.34 10.36
N ASP A 106 -6.87 11.71 11.18
CA ASP A 106 -7.92 12.27 12.04
C ASP A 106 -9.09 13.01 11.33
N GLU A 107 -10.30 12.55 11.70
CA GLU A 107 -11.67 13.08 11.55
C GLU A 107 -12.64 12.54 10.48
N ASP A 108 -12.28 11.66 9.52
CA ASP A 108 -13.34 11.05 8.69
C ASP A 108 -13.02 9.63 8.17
N GLU A 109 -13.97 8.73 8.44
CA GLU A 109 -14.05 7.28 8.21
C GLU A 109 -13.55 6.78 6.84
N ILE A 110 -13.08 5.52 6.78
CA ILE A 110 -13.63 4.46 5.88
C ILE A 110 -12.98 3.09 6.18
N VAL A 111 -13.84 2.08 6.34
CA VAL A 111 -13.52 0.65 6.47
C VAL A 111 -13.50 -0.02 5.08
N ARG A 112 -12.56 -0.94 4.84
CA ARG A 112 -12.54 -1.79 3.62
C ARG A 112 -12.62 -3.27 4.00
N ALA A 113 -13.81 -3.84 3.88
CA ALA A 113 -14.05 -5.29 3.97
C ALA A 113 -14.68 -5.84 2.68
N ASN A 114 -14.35 -7.09 2.38
CA ASN A 114 -14.81 -7.81 1.17
C ASN A 114 -16.04 -8.65 1.49
N VAL A 115 -17.07 -8.58 0.63
CA VAL A 115 -18.33 -9.32 0.76
C VAL A 115 -18.38 -10.43 -0.30
N PRO A 116 -18.63 -11.70 0.06
CA PRO A 116 -18.65 -12.80 -0.90
C PRO A 116 -19.77 -12.67 -1.93
N PHE A 117 -19.44 -12.93 -3.20
CA PHE A 117 -20.29 -12.66 -4.36
C PHE A 117 -21.51 -13.59 -4.53
N ARG A 118 -21.58 -14.76 -3.85
CA ARG A 118 -22.77 -15.65 -3.91
C ARG A 118 -23.30 -15.99 -2.51
N LYS A 119 -24.41 -15.35 -2.12
CA LYS A 119 -25.09 -15.55 -0.83
C LYS A 119 -25.90 -16.87 -0.72
N ALA A 120 -26.21 -17.54 -1.83
CA ALA A 120 -27.19 -18.65 -1.84
C ALA A 120 -26.71 -19.95 -1.17
N GLU A 121 -25.40 -20.15 -0.97
CA GLU A 121 -24.82 -21.37 -0.35
C GLU A 121 -23.78 -21.04 0.74
N SER A 122 -23.78 -19.81 1.27
CA SER A 122 -22.78 -19.41 2.27
C SER A 122 -23.03 -20.12 3.60
N LYS A 123 -22.03 -20.90 4.05
CA LYS A 123 -21.97 -21.54 5.37
C LYS A 123 -21.03 -20.82 6.35
N TYR A 124 -20.38 -19.76 5.87
CA TYR A 124 -19.33 -19.02 6.57
C TYR A 124 -19.59 -17.51 6.48
N SER A 125 -20.85 -17.09 6.47
CA SER A 125 -21.17 -15.67 6.43
C SER A 125 -20.77 -14.99 7.74
N VAL A 126 -20.46 -13.69 7.70
CA VAL A 126 -20.06 -12.89 8.88
C VAL A 126 -21.12 -12.99 9.98
N GLU A 127 -22.40 -12.99 9.59
CA GLU A 127 -23.57 -13.13 10.46
C GLU A 127 -23.67 -14.53 11.10
N GLN A 128 -23.33 -15.59 10.34
CA GLN A 128 -23.42 -16.98 10.81
C GLN A 128 -22.23 -17.38 11.69
N VAL A 129 -21.05 -16.85 11.39
CA VAL A 129 -19.81 -17.13 12.12
C VAL A 129 -19.67 -16.21 13.35
N GLY A 130 -20.35 -15.06 13.35
CA GLY A 130 -20.31 -14.11 14.45
C GLY A 130 -18.94 -13.42 14.57
N VAL A 131 -18.38 -13.00 13.44
CA VAL A 131 -17.07 -12.34 13.41
C VAL A 131 -17.17 -10.98 14.10
N THR A 132 -16.21 -10.68 14.97
CA THR A 132 -16.06 -9.38 15.62
C THR A 132 -14.77 -8.73 15.19
N ILE A 133 -14.75 -7.40 15.12
CA ILE A 133 -13.59 -6.60 14.76
C ILE A 133 -13.23 -5.74 15.96
N ASP A 134 -11.97 -5.83 16.40
CA ASP A 134 -11.40 -4.98 17.45
C ASP A 134 -10.28 -4.14 16.86
N PHE A 135 -10.35 -2.82 17.05
CA PHE A 135 -9.35 -1.88 16.55
C PHE A 135 -8.31 -1.54 17.63
N TYR A 136 -7.04 -1.46 17.21
CA TYR A 136 -5.92 -1.12 18.09
C TYR A 136 -5.04 -0.07 17.40
N GLY A 137 -4.80 1.05 18.10
CA GLY A 137 -4.12 2.22 17.54
C GLY A 137 -5.00 3.07 16.62
N GLY A 138 -4.57 4.29 16.34
CA GLY A 138 -5.32 5.28 15.55
C GLY A 138 -6.62 5.74 16.20
N GLU A 139 -7.51 6.32 15.39
CA GLU A 139 -8.76 6.95 15.83
C GLU A 139 -9.74 5.96 16.49
N LEU A 140 -9.86 4.75 15.95
CA LEU A 140 -10.80 3.73 16.43
C LEU A 140 -10.21 2.86 17.56
N ASN A 141 -9.13 3.29 18.22
CA ASN A 141 -8.45 2.48 19.22
C ASN A 141 -9.39 2.04 20.37
N GLY A 142 -9.49 0.73 20.58
CA GLY A 142 -10.35 0.12 21.61
C GLY A 142 -11.83 0.03 21.24
N VAL A 143 -12.21 0.39 20.01
CA VAL A 143 -13.57 0.20 19.48
C VAL A 143 -13.73 -1.22 18.97
N SER A 144 -14.86 -1.83 19.31
CA SER A 144 -15.24 -3.18 18.87
C SER A 144 -16.55 -3.14 18.10
N TYR A 145 -16.57 -3.69 16.88
CA TYR A 145 -17.79 -3.89 16.12
C TYR A 145 -18.17 -5.36 16.07
N ARG A 146 -19.47 -5.59 16.20
CA ARG A 146 -20.10 -6.92 16.14
C ARG A 146 -21.25 -6.97 15.14
N ASP A 147 -21.62 -5.80 14.61
CA ASP A 147 -22.66 -5.70 13.61
C ASP A 147 -22.09 -6.10 12.24
N PRO A 148 -22.67 -7.09 11.55
CA PRO A 148 -22.14 -7.57 10.28
C PRO A 148 -22.13 -6.57 9.12
N ALA A 149 -22.86 -5.46 9.24
CA ALA A 149 -22.89 -4.42 8.21
C ALA A 149 -21.80 -3.34 8.42
N THR A 150 -21.13 -3.35 9.57
CA THR A 150 -20.06 -2.40 9.95
C THR A 150 -18.69 -3.05 9.78
#